data_AF-A0A7M3BM03-F1
#
_entry.id   AF-A0A7M3BM03-F1
#
_cell.length_a   1.000
_cell.length_b   1.000
_cell.length_c   1.000
_cell.angle_alpha   90.00
_cell.angle_beta   90.00
_cell.angle_gamma   90.00
#
_symmetry.space_group_name_H-M   'P 1'
#
loop_
_entity.id
_entity.type
_entity.pdbx_description
1 polymer ?
#
loop_
_entity_poly.entity_id
_entity_poly.type
_entity_poly.pdbx_seq_one_letter_code
_entity_poly.pdbx_strand_id
1 'polypeptide(L)' 'RRYKAFSGFCLEPQVWPDAPNRPYFPQATLWPGQIYHHVTEYRFRLP' A
#
# COMPACT_ATOMS: atom_id res chain seq x y z
N ARG A 1 8.95 -13.61 23.68
CA ARG A 1 10.20 -13.60 22.88
C ARG A 1 10.51 -12.15 22.50
N ARG A 2 11.79 -11.75 22.47
CA ARG A 2 12.20 -10.42 22.00
C ARG A 2 12.54 -10.50 20.50
N TYR A 3 11.85 -9.73 19.66
CA TYR A 3 12.16 -9.63 18.24
C TYR A 3 13.43 -8.78 18.04
N LYS A 4 14.33 -9.23 17.15
CA LYS A 4 15.54 -8.49 16.75
C LYS A 4 15.27 -7.69 15.48
N ALA A 5 16.20 -6.85 15.07
CA ALA A 5 16.15 -6.20 13.75
C ALA A 5 15.92 -7.26 12.64
N PHE A 6 15.07 -6.92 11.67
CA PHE A 6 14.72 -7.76 10.52
C PHE A 6 13.97 -9.07 10.83
N SER A 7 13.32 -9.17 12.01
CA SER A 7 12.53 -10.36 12.38
C SER A 7 11.20 -10.49 11.60
N GLY A 8 10.95 -9.61 10.65
CA GLY A 8 9.75 -9.56 9.84
C GLY A 8 9.94 -8.63 8.65
N PHE A 9 8.95 -8.60 7.78
CA PHE A 9 8.91 -7.74 6.62
C PHE A 9 7.51 -7.14 6.51
N CYS A 10 7.43 -5.96 5.90
CA CYS A 10 6.17 -5.29 5.64
C CYS A 10 5.74 -5.56 4.20
N LEU A 11 4.44 -5.80 4.01
CA LEU A 11 3.80 -5.76 2.70
C LEU A 11 2.79 -4.62 2.72
N GLU A 12 3.16 -3.50 2.11
CA GLU A 12 2.41 -2.23 2.15
C GLU A 12 1.96 -1.82 0.73
N PRO A 13 0.96 -2.48 0.13
CA PRO A 13 0.40 -2.04 -1.14
C PRO A 13 -0.36 -0.74 -0.91
N GLN A 14 0.07 0.30 -1.62
CA GLN A 14 -0.49 1.63 -1.51
C GLN A 14 -0.16 2.45 -2.75
N VAL A 15 -0.77 3.64 -2.85
CA VAL A 15 -0.37 4.68 -3.78
C VAL A 15 1.00 5.24 -3.37
N TRP A 16 1.68 5.91 -4.28
CA TRP A 16 3.05 6.38 -4.06
C TRP A 16 3.11 7.33 -2.85
N PRO A 17 4.05 7.14 -1.91
CA PRO A 17 4.08 7.90 -0.66
C PRO A 17 4.14 9.43 -0.84
N ASP A 18 4.86 9.88 -1.87
CA ASP A 18 5.06 11.31 -2.17
C ASP A 18 4.11 11.83 -3.25
N ALA A 19 3.04 11.09 -3.59
CA ALA A 19 2.09 11.48 -4.64
C ALA A 19 1.52 12.90 -4.47
N PRO A 20 1.08 13.35 -3.27
CA PRO A 20 0.52 14.69 -3.11
C PRO A 20 1.49 15.83 -3.44
N ASN A 21 2.80 15.61 -3.28
CA ASN A 21 3.83 16.63 -3.54
C ASN A 21 4.41 16.55 -4.95
N ARG A 22 4.11 15.48 -5.69
CA ARG A 22 4.67 15.17 -7.01
C ARG A 22 3.55 15.08 -8.03
N PRO A 23 3.19 16.18 -8.72
CA PRO A 23 2.00 16.24 -9.56
C PRO A 23 2.02 15.28 -10.76
N TYR A 24 3.19 14.74 -11.12
CA TYR A 24 3.37 13.75 -12.18
C TYR A 24 3.29 12.29 -11.68
N PHE A 25 3.15 12.06 -10.37
CA PHE A 25 2.89 10.72 -9.83
C PHE A 25 1.41 10.34 -9.95
N PRO A 26 1.07 9.04 -9.96
CA PRO A 26 -0.30 8.59 -9.72
C PRO A 26 -0.82 9.20 -8.41
N GLN A 27 -1.86 10.02 -8.52
CA GLN A 27 -2.38 10.78 -7.38
C GLN A 27 -3.24 9.91 -6.47
N ALA A 28 -3.12 10.14 -5.16
CA ALA A 28 -3.95 9.52 -4.13
C ALA A 28 -5.25 10.30 -3.84
N THR A 29 -5.45 11.44 -4.51
CA THR A 29 -6.59 12.33 -4.25
C THR A 29 -7.89 11.73 -4.77
N LEU A 30 -8.89 11.64 -3.89
CA LEU A 30 -10.26 11.28 -4.23
C LEU A 30 -11.14 12.54 -4.25
N TRP A 31 -11.76 12.82 -5.38
CA TRP A 31 -12.64 13.98 -5.57
C TRP A 31 -14.10 13.64 -5.26
N PRO A 32 -14.94 14.64 -4.95
CA PRO A 32 -16.37 14.43 -4.73
C PRO A 32 -17.03 13.66 -5.89
N GLY A 33 -17.83 12.66 -5.55
CA GLY A 33 -18.52 11.80 -6.53
C GLY A 33 -17.66 10.66 -7.09
N GLN A 34 -16.36 10.62 -6.80
CA GLN A 34 -15.52 9.48 -7.17
C GLN A 34 -15.66 8.34 -6.16
N ILE A 35 -15.54 7.12 -6.68
CA ILE A 35 -15.50 5.91 -5.86
C ILE A 35 -14.05 5.46 -5.76
N TYR A 36 -13.54 5.39 -4.54
CA TYR A 36 -12.27 4.74 -4.26
C TYR A 36 -12.46 3.22 -4.20
N HIS A 37 -11.60 2.49 -4.89
CA HIS A 37 -11.57 1.03 -4.84
C HIS A 37 -10.12 0.53 -4.82
N HIS A 38 -9.80 -0.31 -3.85
CA HIS A 38 -8.46 -0.87 -3.67
C HIS A 38 -8.58 -2.29 -3.10
N VAL A 39 -7.81 -3.21 -3.66
CA VAL A 39 -7.81 -4.62 -3.25
C VAL A 39 -6.37 -5.06 -3.04
N THR A 40 -6.10 -5.60 -1.85
CA THR A 40 -4.86 -6.31 -1.53
C THR A 40 -5.22 -7.75 -1.22
N GLU A 41 -4.60 -8.70 -1.91
CA GLU A 41 -4.85 -10.12 -1.70
C GLU A 41 -3.53 -10.88 -1.55
N TYR A 42 -3.41 -11.63 -0.44
CA TYR A 42 -2.33 -12.58 -0.21
C TYR A 42 -2.91 -14.00 -0.08
N ARG A 43 -2.58 -14.88 -1.02
CA ARG A 43 -3.01 -16.29 -1.01
C ARG A 43 -1.81 -17.19 -0.81
N PHE A 44 -1.77 -17.85 0.34
CA PHE A 44 -0.78 -18.86 0.65
C PHE A 44 -1.43 -20.22 0.51
N ARG A 45 -0.68 -21.18 -0.05
CA ARG A 45 -1.07 -22.57 -0.12
C ARG A 45 0.15 -23.38 0.24
N LEU A 46 -0.07 -24.49 0.94
CA LEU A 46 0.97 -25.51 1.04
C LEU A 46 1.14 -26.17 -0.35
N PRO A 47 2.28 -26.82 -0.62
CA PRO A 47 2.45 -27.64 -1.80
C PRO A 47 1.35 -28.70 -1.94
#